data_AF-A0A7Z9GWK2-F1
#
_entry.id   AF-A0A7Z9GWK2-F1
#
_cell.length_a   1.000
_cell.length_b   1.000
_cell.length_c   1.000
_cell.angle_alpha   90.00
_cell.angle_beta   90.00
_cell.angle_gamma   90.00
#
_symmetry.space_group_name_H-M   'P 1'
#
loop_
_entity.id
_entity.type
_entity.pdbx_description
1 polymer ?
#
loop_
_entity_poly.entity_id
_entity_poly.type
_entity_poly.pdbx_seq_one_letter_code
_entity_poly.pdbx_strand_id
1 'polypeptide(L)'
;MTAMGEQVAAAADAYSETGHPLEIMHDLTQTYESVAQSANQGCGVSEPMPRLAQLVAASPVDAALHDAYGKTLAANSYNLLGKDYVNRDLSHYLNEDFQGETLDQYTLRSPKDCMPLYHLVGALDPLADADLPNRLNDGLPETLGEWIVHDQLTHMKIKLNGDDLAWDVERVIAVEAAAAAAQETLACTQWHYSLDFNEKCANVQYVLDFLAKLEEGSPAALSRVQYIEQPTHRDLRANPENRMHEAARIKPVVIDESLVDFESLLLARELGYSGVALKACKGHGEALLMGAAAQKHNLFLCVQDLTCIGASFLHSASLAARIPGIAAIEGNGRQYCPAGNADWETPYPGMFQLQNGTVATGALIEPGLGFSNPR
;
A
#
# COMPACT_ATOMS: atom_id res chain seq x y z
N MET A 1 -3.35 7.12 -19.51
CA MET A 1 -3.13 7.63 -18.14
C MET A 1 -2.60 9.06 -18.14
N THR A 2 -1.48 9.39 -18.81
CA THR A 2 -0.95 10.77 -18.86
C THR A 2 -1.98 11.81 -19.29
N ALA A 3 -2.68 11.60 -20.41
CA ALA A 3 -3.73 12.51 -20.87
C ALA A 3 -4.87 12.71 -19.86
N MET A 4 -5.17 11.70 -19.03
CA MET A 4 -6.15 11.84 -17.96
C MET A 4 -5.58 12.69 -16.82
N GLY A 5 -4.34 12.43 -16.39
CA GLY A 5 -3.67 13.21 -15.35
C GLY A 5 -3.58 14.70 -15.71
N GLU A 6 -3.26 15.02 -16.97
CA GLU A 6 -3.25 16.39 -17.49
C GLU A 6 -4.64 17.04 -17.43
N GLN A 7 -5.70 16.29 -17.78
CA GLN A 7 -7.07 16.80 -17.70
C GLN A 7 -7.54 16.98 -16.26
N VAL A 8 -7.16 16.10 -15.33
CA VAL A 8 -7.45 16.28 -13.89
C VAL A 8 -6.72 17.50 -13.35
N ALA A 9 -5.45 17.71 -13.73
CA ALA A 9 -4.70 18.91 -13.36
C ALA A 9 -5.36 20.19 -13.89
N ALA A 10 -5.83 20.18 -15.14
CA ALA A 10 -6.57 21.30 -15.72
C ALA A 10 -7.92 21.55 -15.01
N ALA A 11 -8.61 20.48 -14.59
CA ALA A 11 -9.84 20.61 -13.80
C ALA A 11 -9.57 21.20 -12.42
N ALA A 12 -8.47 20.82 -11.77
CA ALA A 12 -8.04 21.40 -10.50
C ALA A 12 -7.65 22.89 -10.64
N ASP A 13 -6.97 23.27 -11.72
CA ASP A 13 -6.64 24.67 -12.02
C ASP A 13 -7.89 25.54 -12.29
N ALA A 14 -8.93 24.94 -12.88
CA ALA A 14 -10.21 25.59 -13.14
C ALA A 14 -11.18 25.57 -11.95
N TYR A 15 -10.85 24.89 -10.86
CA TYR A 15 -11.73 24.74 -9.70
C TYR A 15 -11.87 26.07 -8.95
N SER A 16 -13.10 26.58 -8.84
CA SER A 16 -13.38 27.95 -8.36
C SER A 16 -13.86 28.05 -6.92
N GLU A 17 -14.24 26.92 -6.30
CA GLU A 17 -14.70 26.90 -4.92
C GLU A 17 -13.51 26.91 -3.95
N THR A 18 -13.77 27.26 -2.69
CA THR A 18 -12.75 27.25 -1.63
C THR A 18 -13.02 26.12 -0.65
N GLY A 19 -11.99 25.35 -0.31
CA GLY A 19 -12.11 24.28 0.69
C GLY A 19 -10.75 23.75 1.13
N HIS A 20 -10.78 22.90 2.15
CA HIS A 20 -9.69 21.98 2.47
C HIS A 20 -9.47 21.01 1.29
N PRO A 21 -8.24 20.54 1.03
CA PRO A 21 -7.96 19.58 -0.04
C PRO A 21 -8.88 18.35 -0.06
N LEU A 22 -9.37 17.87 1.08
CA LEU A 22 -10.37 16.80 1.17
C LEU A 22 -11.68 17.14 0.45
N GLU A 23 -12.20 18.37 0.63
CA GLU A 23 -13.42 18.81 -0.06
C GLU A 23 -13.17 18.99 -1.56
N ILE A 24 -12.08 19.66 -1.92
CA ILE A 24 -11.74 19.94 -3.32
C ILE A 24 -11.57 18.63 -4.09
N MET A 25 -10.82 17.68 -3.53
CA MET A 25 -10.59 16.39 -4.17
C MET A 25 -11.86 15.54 -4.19
N HIS A 26 -12.69 15.58 -3.16
CA HIS A 26 -13.98 14.89 -3.18
C HIS A 26 -14.83 15.34 -4.39
N ASP A 27 -14.93 16.65 -4.63
CA ASP A 27 -15.65 17.18 -5.79
C ASP A 27 -15.01 16.78 -7.13
N LEU A 28 -13.68 16.89 -7.23
CA LEU A 28 -12.96 16.51 -8.45
C LEU A 28 -13.09 15.02 -8.76
N THR A 29 -13.13 14.13 -7.77
CA THR A 29 -13.25 12.68 -7.99
C THR A 29 -14.57 12.29 -8.66
N GLN A 30 -15.62 13.12 -8.52
CA GLN A 30 -16.91 12.92 -9.20
C GLN A 30 -16.80 13.10 -10.72
N THR A 31 -15.78 13.83 -11.21
CA THR A 31 -15.59 14.06 -12.65
C THR A 31 -14.71 13.00 -13.31
N TYR A 32 -14.03 12.14 -12.55
CA TYR A 32 -12.98 11.23 -13.07
C TYR A 32 -13.47 10.32 -14.19
N GLU A 33 -14.68 9.78 -14.10
CA GLU A 33 -15.23 8.92 -15.15
C GLU A 33 -15.41 9.69 -16.47
N SER A 34 -15.93 10.91 -16.41
CA SER A 34 -16.08 11.78 -17.59
C SER A 34 -14.73 12.19 -18.18
N VAL A 35 -13.75 12.49 -17.33
CA VAL A 35 -12.38 12.84 -17.72
C VAL A 35 -11.68 11.64 -18.35
N ALA A 36 -11.86 10.45 -17.80
CA ALA A 36 -11.31 9.21 -18.34
C ALA A 36 -11.91 8.88 -19.71
N GLN A 37 -13.23 9.06 -19.89
CA GLN A 37 -13.89 8.88 -21.19
C GLN A 37 -13.38 9.89 -22.23
N SER A 38 -13.24 11.16 -21.85
CA SER A 38 -12.65 12.21 -22.70
C SER A 38 -11.22 11.86 -23.11
N ALA A 39 -10.37 11.44 -22.17
CA ALA A 39 -9.01 11.01 -22.43
C ALA A 39 -8.95 9.79 -23.37
N ASN A 40 -9.79 8.78 -23.15
CA ASN A 40 -9.89 7.61 -24.03
C ASN A 40 -10.27 7.99 -25.46
N GLN A 41 -11.28 8.85 -25.64
CA GLN A 41 -11.70 9.35 -26.95
C GLN A 41 -10.57 10.12 -27.64
N GLY A 42 -9.90 11.03 -26.91
CA GLY A 42 -8.78 11.81 -27.43
C GLY A 42 -7.58 10.96 -27.86
N CYS A 43 -7.35 9.83 -27.20
CA CYS A 43 -6.30 8.87 -27.53
C CYS A 43 -6.74 7.77 -28.52
N GLY A 44 -8.02 7.72 -28.93
CA GLY A 44 -8.54 6.67 -29.80
C GLY A 44 -8.59 5.27 -29.15
N VAL A 45 -8.71 5.20 -27.82
CA VAL A 45 -8.79 3.95 -27.05
C VAL A 45 -10.27 3.58 -26.86
N SER A 46 -10.67 2.41 -27.35
CA SER A 46 -12.05 1.93 -27.23
C SER A 46 -12.37 1.27 -25.89
N GLU A 47 -11.36 0.71 -25.23
CA GLU A 47 -11.52 0.05 -23.92
C GLU A 47 -11.69 1.11 -22.82
N PRO A 48 -12.70 1.00 -21.95
CA PRO A 48 -12.87 1.89 -20.80
C PRO A 48 -11.64 1.86 -19.89
N MET A 49 -11.19 3.04 -19.44
CA MET A 49 -10.07 3.10 -18.50
C MET A 49 -10.50 2.51 -17.16
N PRO A 50 -9.81 1.47 -16.64
CA PRO A 50 -10.17 0.87 -15.35
C PRO A 50 -10.16 1.90 -14.23
N ARG A 51 -11.12 1.80 -13.29
CA ARG A 51 -11.24 2.74 -12.16
C ARG A 51 -9.93 2.93 -11.40
N LEU A 52 -9.20 1.85 -11.15
CA LEU A 52 -7.90 1.93 -10.48
C LEU A 52 -6.88 2.76 -11.27
N ALA A 53 -6.83 2.64 -12.60
CA ALA A 53 -5.97 3.46 -13.44
C ALA A 53 -6.37 4.94 -13.41
N GLN A 54 -7.68 5.23 -13.27
CA GLN A 54 -8.17 6.59 -13.09
C GLN A 54 -7.64 7.20 -11.78
N LEU A 55 -7.78 6.47 -10.67
CA LEU A 55 -7.29 6.87 -9.35
C LEU A 55 -5.77 7.11 -9.35
N VAL A 56 -5.01 6.18 -9.93
CA VAL A 56 -3.54 6.30 -10.02
C VAL A 56 -3.15 7.52 -10.84
N ALA A 57 -3.77 7.75 -12.00
CA ALA A 57 -3.47 8.90 -12.86
C ALA A 57 -3.78 10.25 -12.19
N ALA A 58 -4.77 10.29 -11.31
CA ALA A 58 -5.20 11.50 -10.61
C ALA A 58 -4.47 11.74 -9.29
N SER A 59 -3.94 10.70 -8.65
CA SER A 59 -3.31 10.78 -7.32
C SER A 59 -2.20 11.83 -7.17
N PRO A 60 -1.38 12.19 -8.18
CA PRO A 60 -0.39 13.26 -8.03
C PRO A 60 -1.02 14.63 -7.80
N VAL A 61 -2.21 14.90 -8.34
CA VAL A 61 -2.93 16.17 -8.12
C VAL A 61 -3.44 16.24 -6.68
N ASP A 62 -3.96 15.14 -6.15
CA ASP A 62 -4.37 15.04 -4.74
C ASP A 62 -3.19 15.30 -3.79
N ALA A 63 -2.06 14.62 -4.05
CA ALA A 63 -0.83 14.81 -3.30
C ALA A 63 -0.35 16.27 -3.35
N ALA A 64 -0.34 16.89 -4.54
CA ALA A 64 0.08 18.27 -4.72
C ALA A 64 -0.81 19.27 -3.99
N LEU A 65 -2.14 19.07 -3.99
CA LEU A 65 -3.07 19.95 -3.27
C LEU A 65 -2.87 19.86 -1.76
N HIS A 66 -2.75 18.64 -1.21
CA HIS A 66 -2.46 18.47 0.22
C HIS A 66 -1.08 19.04 0.60
N ASP A 67 -0.06 18.83 -0.23
CA ASP A 67 1.28 19.38 0.00
C ASP A 67 1.29 20.91 -0.04
N ALA A 68 0.67 21.51 -1.06
CA ALA A 68 0.56 22.96 -1.22
C ALA A 68 -0.22 23.61 -0.08
N TYR A 69 -1.31 22.98 0.38
CA TYR A 69 -2.08 23.47 1.52
C TYR A 69 -1.25 23.52 2.80
N GLY A 70 -0.54 22.44 3.11
CA GLY A 70 0.39 22.39 4.24
C GLY A 70 1.50 23.43 4.15
N LYS A 71 2.16 23.54 2.99
CA LYS A 71 3.22 24.53 2.76
C LYS A 71 2.71 25.97 2.88
N THR A 72 1.52 26.26 2.37
CA THR A 72 0.89 27.59 2.46
C THR A 72 0.63 27.99 3.90
N LEU A 73 0.21 27.04 4.74
CA LEU A 73 -0.02 27.25 6.17
C LEU A 73 1.24 27.04 7.03
N ALA A 74 2.40 26.82 6.41
CA ALA A 74 3.66 26.51 7.08
C ALA A 74 3.52 25.36 8.11
N ALA A 75 2.71 24.36 7.79
CA ALA A 75 2.38 23.24 8.65
C ALA A 75 2.46 21.91 7.88
N ASN A 76 2.70 20.82 8.60
CA ASN A 76 2.60 19.48 8.04
C ASN A 76 1.11 19.16 7.77
N SER A 77 0.78 18.65 6.58
CA SER A 77 -0.61 18.50 6.12
C SER A 77 -1.45 17.59 7.01
N TYR A 78 -0.83 16.60 7.64
CA TYR A 78 -1.56 15.76 8.60
C TYR A 78 -2.08 16.58 9.78
N ASN A 79 -1.38 17.63 10.21
CA ASN A 79 -1.77 18.50 11.34
C ASN A 79 -2.94 19.43 11.02
N LEU A 80 -3.43 19.39 9.78
CA LEU A 80 -4.51 20.23 9.27
C LEU A 80 -5.80 19.44 9.05
N LEU A 81 -5.91 18.25 9.66
CA LEU A 81 -7.01 17.30 9.48
C LEU A 81 -8.12 17.42 10.54
N GLY A 82 -8.06 18.46 11.38
CA GLY A 82 -9.03 18.71 12.45
C GLY A 82 -10.02 19.83 12.12
N LYS A 83 -11.05 19.96 12.95
CA LYS A 83 -12.19 20.90 12.79
C LYS A 83 -11.83 22.38 12.58
N ASP A 84 -10.62 22.80 12.93
CA ASP A 84 -10.16 24.18 12.74
C ASP A 84 -9.79 24.45 11.26
N TYR A 85 -9.65 23.40 10.45
CA TYR A 85 -9.18 23.45 9.07
C TYR A 85 -10.14 22.78 8.07
N VAL A 86 -10.77 21.67 8.47
CA VAL A 86 -11.75 20.96 7.62
C VAL A 86 -13.15 21.55 7.76
N ASN A 87 -13.88 21.66 6.64
CA ASN A 87 -15.22 22.27 6.64
C ASN A 87 -16.33 21.25 6.86
N ARG A 88 -16.03 19.96 6.64
CA ARG A 88 -16.96 18.84 6.75
C ARG A 88 -16.39 17.79 7.70
N ASP A 89 -17.26 17.17 8.47
CA ASP A 89 -16.88 15.99 9.26
C ASP A 89 -16.82 14.75 8.35
N LEU A 90 -16.36 13.63 8.91
CA LEU A 90 -16.19 12.38 8.21
C LEU A 90 -17.51 11.78 7.70
N SER A 91 -18.66 12.13 8.27
CA SER A 91 -19.96 11.62 7.81
C SER A 91 -20.34 12.11 6.42
N HIS A 92 -19.76 13.24 5.99
CA HIS A 92 -19.95 13.76 4.64
C HIS A 92 -19.35 12.83 3.57
N TYR A 93 -18.24 12.16 3.87
CA TYR A 93 -17.51 11.31 2.94
C TYR A 93 -17.79 9.82 3.12
N LEU A 94 -18.18 9.41 4.32
CA LEU A 94 -18.38 8.02 4.71
C LEU A 94 -19.87 7.74 4.94
N ASN A 95 -20.31 7.68 6.20
CA ASN A 95 -21.72 7.53 6.58
C ASN A 95 -22.01 8.22 7.94
N GLU A 96 -23.28 8.18 8.35
CA GLU A 96 -23.76 8.79 9.60
C GLU A 96 -23.04 8.29 10.86
N ASP A 97 -22.43 7.11 10.84
CA ASP A 97 -21.70 6.58 12.00
C ASP A 97 -20.51 7.49 12.37
N PHE A 98 -19.97 8.27 11.43
CA PHE A 98 -18.83 9.18 11.62
C PHE A 98 -19.25 10.63 11.92
N GLN A 99 -20.49 10.87 12.31
CA GLN A 99 -20.98 12.21 12.61
C GLN A 99 -20.15 12.89 13.71
N GLY A 100 -19.69 14.12 13.45
CA GLY A 100 -18.86 14.90 14.37
C GLY A 100 -17.40 14.45 14.47
N GLU A 101 -16.98 13.44 13.69
CA GLU A 101 -15.61 12.94 13.70
C GLU A 101 -14.77 13.58 12.59
N THR A 102 -13.49 13.81 12.87
CA THR A 102 -12.52 14.40 11.94
C THR A 102 -11.27 13.53 11.87
N LEU A 103 -10.49 13.64 10.80
CA LEU A 103 -9.34 12.77 10.53
C LEU A 103 -8.20 12.91 11.55
N ASP A 104 -8.12 14.03 12.28
CA ASP A 104 -7.18 14.21 13.38
C ASP A 104 -7.41 13.24 14.56
N GLN A 105 -8.61 12.68 14.70
CA GLN A 105 -8.93 11.61 15.66
C GLN A 105 -8.33 10.26 15.24
N TYR A 106 -8.01 10.11 13.96
CA TYR A 106 -7.55 8.86 13.33
C TYR A 106 -6.10 8.94 12.83
N THR A 107 -5.41 10.06 13.05
CA THR A 107 -4.05 10.29 12.57
C THR A 107 -3.15 10.97 13.61
N LEU A 108 -1.86 10.67 13.56
CA LEU A 108 -0.86 11.16 14.51
C LEU A 108 -0.30 12.53 14.12
N ARG A 109 -0.05 13.39 15.13
CA ARG A 109 0.58 14.72 14.95
C ARG A 109 2.10 14.69 14.79
N SER A 110 2.72 13.58 15.18
CA SER A 110 4.10 13.23 14.83
C SER A 110 4.10 11.89 14.12
N PRO A 111 4.94 11.68 13.10
CA PRO A 111 5.06 10.37 12.48
C PRO A 111 5.67 9.39 13.48
N LYS A 112 5.41 8.09 13.33
CA LYS A 112 6.21 7.06 13.99
C LYS A 112 7.69 7.27 13.61
N ASP A 113 8.61 7.11 14.57
CA ASP A 113 10.03 7.35 14.34
C ASP A 113 10.63 6.42 13.28
N CYS A 114 10.21 5.14 13.30
CA CYS A 114 10.55 4.15 12.29
C CYS A 114 9.37 3.24 12.00
N MET A 115 9.39 2.63 10.81
CA MET A 115 8.41 1.63 10.40
C MET A 115 9.08 0.46 9.67
N PRO A 116 8.60 -0.78 9.86
CA PRO A 116 9.08 -1.90 9.07
C PRO A 116 8.71 -1.75 7.60
N LEU A 117 9.59 -2.25 6.74
CA LEU A 117 9.40 -2.29 5.29
C LEU A 117 9.19 -3.73 4.81
N TYR A 118 8.15 -3.95 4.03
CA TYR A 118 7.96 -5.18 3.29
C TYR A 118 8.88 -5.22 2.07
N HIS A 119 9.86 -6.11 2.11
CA HIS A 119 10.66 -6.49 0.94
C HIS A 119 9.85 -7.42 0.04
N LEU A 120 9.75 -7.11 -1.25
CA LEU A 120 9.02 -7.98 -2.17
C LEU A 120 9.86 -9.20 -2.55
N VAL A 121 9.26 -10.38 -2.50
CA VAL A 121 9.81 -11.63 -3.03
C VAL A 121 8.94 -12.03 -4.21
N GLY A 122 9.33 -11.57 -5.40
CA GLY A 122 8.67 -11.88 -6.67
C GLY A 122 8.73 -13.37 -6.99
N ALA A 123 7.83 -13.87 -7.85
CA ALA A 123 7.75 -15.30 -8.19
C ALA A 123 9.05 -15.86 -8.83
N LEU A 124 9.81 -15.00 -9.51
CA LEU A 124 11.06 -15.35 -10.19
C LEU A 124 12.31 -14.90 -9.42
N ASP A 125 12.13 -14.30 -8.24
CA ASP A 125 13.27 -13.78 -7.48
C ASP A 125 14.09 -14.95 -6.91
N PRO A 126 15.42 -14.95 -7.13
CA PRO A 126 16.33 -15.95 -6.58
C PRO A 126 16.27 -15.98 -5.05
N LEU A 127 16.12 -17.17 -4.46
CA LEU A 127 16.12 -17.32 -3.00
C LEU A 127 17.53 -17.62 -2.47
N ALA A 128 18.31 -18.38 -3.24
CA ALA A 128 19.68 -18.78 -2.91
C ALA A 128 20.59 -18.77 -4.15
N ASP A 129 21.91 -18.91 -3.95
CA ASP A 129 22.91 -18.91 -5.02
C ASP A 129 22.64 -19.96 -6.11
N ALA A 130 22.00 -21.08 -5.77
CA ALA A 130 21.65 -22.13 -6.73
C ALA A 130 20.59 -21.68 -7.75
N ASP A 131 19.81 -20.63 -7.44
CA ASP A 131 18.80 -20.07 -8.32
C ASP A 131 19.39 -19.06 -9.32
N LEU A 132 20.69 -18.74 -9.21
CA LEU A 132 21.39 -17.79 -10.07
C LEU A 132 22.19 -18.52 -11.16
N PRO A 133 21.73 -18.52 -12.43
CA PRO A 133 22.53 -19.07 -13.52
C PRO A 133 23.83 -18.27 -13.73
N ASN A 134 23.74 -16.95 -13.57
CA ASN A 134 24.87 -16.02 -13.59
C ASN A 134 24.57 -14.87 -12.62
N ARG A 135 25.63 -14.36 -11.99
CA ARG A 135 25.56 -13.16 -11.17
C ARG A 135 25.68 -11.89 -12.01
N LEU A 136 24.86 -10.90 -11.71
CA LEU A 136 24.90 -9.56 -12.30
C LEU A 136 26.08 -8.75 -11.75
N ASN A 137 26.38 -8.88 -10.45
CA ASN A 137 27.41 -8.12 -9.74
C ASN A 137 27.31 -6.59 -9.96
N ASP A 138 26.09 -6.04 -9.95
CA ASP A 138 25.82 -4.61 -10.13
C ASP A 138 25.96 -3.78 -8.84
N GLY A 139 26.34 -4.43 -7.74
CA GLY A 139 26.55 -3.81 -6.43
C GLY A 139 25.38 -4.00 -5.48
N LEU A 140 24.28 -4.62 -5.91
CA LEU A 140 23.15 -4.98 -5.05
C LEU A 140 23.15 -6.47 -4.70
N PRO A 141 22.46 -6.87 -3.61
CA PRO A 141 22.17 -8.27 -3.33
C PRO A 141 21.38 -8.94 -4.46
N GLU A 142 21.68 -10.21 -4.76
CA GLU A 142 21.09 -10.94 -5.90
C GLU A 142 20.18 -12.09 -5.46
N THR A 143 20.23 -12.50 -4.20
CA THR A 143 19.37 -13.51 -3.59
C THR A 143 18.61 -12.96 -2.39
N LEU A 144 17.48 -13.58 -2.05
CA LEU A 144 16.73 -13.24 -0.83
C LEU A 144 17.62 -13.30 0.42
N GLY A 145 18.46 -14.33 0.56
CA GLY A 145 19.35 -14.47 1.71
C GLY A 145 20.32 -13.28 1.85
N GLU A 146 20.90 -12.82 0.74
CA GLU A 146 21.78 -11.64 0.75
C GLU A 146 20.99 -10.37 1.07
N TRP A 147 19.78 -10.19 0.53
CA TRP A 147 18.93 -9.05 0.85
C TRP A 147 18.57 -9.01 2.33
N ILE A 148 18.25 -10.16 2.93
CA ILE A 148 17.96 -10.26 4.36
C ILE A 148 19.16 -9.79 5.18
N VAL A 149 20.37 -10.24 4.85
CA VAL A 149 21.59 -9.83 5.58
C VAL A 149 21.91 -8.36 5.34
N HIS A 150 21.83 -7.89 4.10
CA HIS A 150 22.17 -6.51 3.71
C HIS A 150 21.26 -5.48 4.39
N ASP A 151 19.94 -5.64 4.27
CA ASP A 151 18.95 -4.69 4.79
C ASP A 151 18.46 -5.05 6.21
N GLN A 152 18.93 -6.17 6.76
CA GLN A 152 18.48 -6.74 8.04
C GLN A 152 16.96 -6.93 8.08
N LEU A 153 16.41 -7.47 6.99
CA LEU A 153 14.96 -7.51 6.74
C LEU A 153 14.21 -8.28 7.82
N THR A 154 13.04 -7.77 8.21
CA THR A 154 12.14 -8.44 9.16
C THR A 154 10.75 -8.70 8.57
N HIS A 155 10.43 -8.13 7.41
CA HIS A 155 9.12 -8.24 6.76
C HIS A 155 9.32 -8.51 5.27
N MET A 156 8.69 -9.57 4.76
CA MET A 156 8.78 -9.98 3.35
C MET A 156 7.39 -10.24 2.76
N LYS A 157 7.11 -9.69 1.59
CA LYS A 157 5.86 -9.90 0.85
C LYS A 157 6.10 -10.92 -0.24
N ILE A 158 5.50 -12.10 -0.13
CA ILE A 158 5.70 -13.22 -1.05
C ILE A 158 4.62 -13.16 -2.13
N LYS A 159 5.05 -12.99 -3.39
CA LYS A 159 4.15 -13.14 -4.54
C LYS A 159 3.89 -14.62 -4.82
N LEU A 160 2.62 -14.95 -4.94
CA LEU A 160 2.11 -16.28 -5.22
C LEU A 160 1.43 -16.33 -6.60
N ASN A 161 1.24 -17.53 -7.12
CA ASN A 161 0.65 -17.76 -8.42
C ASN A 161 -0.88 -17.82 -8.34
N GLY A 162 -1.46 -18.40 -7.29
CA GLY A 162 -2.91 -18.41 -7.04
C GLY A 162 -3.72 -19.38 -7.89
N ASP A 163 -3.11 -20.06 -8.86
CA ASP A 163 -3.74 -21.12 -9.66
C ASP A 163 -2.95 -22.45 -9.67
N ASP A 164 -1.82 -22.54 -8.94
CA ASP A 164 -1.04 -23.76 -8.73
C ASP A 164 -0.74 -23.95 -7.23
N LEU A 165 -1.57 -24.78 -6.60
CA LEU A 165 -1.55 -24.96 -5.14
C LEU A 165 -0.24 -25.56 -4.63
N ALA A 166 0.34 -26.50 -5.38
CA ALA A 166 1.58 -27.15 -4.99
C ALA A 166 2.74 -26.16 -5.07
N TRP A 167 2.80 -25.40 -6.18
CA TRP A 167 3.81 -24.37 -6.36
C TRP A 167 3.70 -23.27 -5.30
N ASP A 168 2.48 -22.80 -4.97
CA ASP A 168 2.28 -21.75 -3.96
C ASP A 168 2.77 -22.18 -2.58
N VAL A 169 2.43 -23.40 -2.15
CA VAL A 169 2.88 -23.96 -0.86
C VAL A 169 4.40 -24.13 -0.85
N GLU A 170 4.97 -24.72 -1.90
CA GLU A 170 6.43 -24.89 -2.02
C GLU A 170 7.15 -23.54 -2.04
N ARG A 171 6.59 -22.50 -2.67
CA ARG A 171 7.17 -21.16 -2.71
C ARG A 171 7.33 -20.59 -1.31
N VAL A 172 6.30 -20.65 -0.47
CA VAL A 172 6.38 -20.12 0.90
C VAL A 172 7.33 -20.94 1.77
N ILE A 173 7.37 -22.27 1.61
CA ILE A 173 8.30 -23.13 2.34
C ILE A 173 9.76 -22.81 1.95
N ALA A 174 10.03 -22.63 0.66
CA ALA A 174 11.36 -22.30 0.16
C ALA A 174 11.81 -20.91 0.66
N VAL A 175 10.91 -19.93 0.66
CA VAL A 175 11.16 -18.60 1.24
C VAL A 175 11.47 -18.70 2.73
N GLU A 176 10.71 -19.48 3.51
CA GLU A 176 10.99 -19.69 4.93
C GLU A 176 12.36 -20.33 5.16
N ALA A 177 12.74 -21.33 4.35
CA ALA A 177 14.04 -21.97 4.48
C ALA A 177 15.19 -20.99 4.22
N ALA A 178 15.11 -20.20 3.14
CA ALA A 178 16.11 -19.18 2.82
C ALA A 178 16.16 -18.09 3.89
N ALA A 179 15.00 -17.62 4.33
CA ALA A 179 14.90 -16.58 5.33
C ALA A 179 15.41 -17.04 6.70
N ALA A 180 15.02 -18.22 7.17
CA ALA A 180 15.48 -18.75 8.45
C ALA A 180 17.01 -18.89 8.50
N ALA A 181 17.63 -19.39 7.43
CA ALA A 181 19.09 -19.49 7.34
C ALA A 181 19.79 -18.12 7.39
N ALA A 182 19.25 -17.13 6.68
CA ALA A 182 19.80 -15.77 6.71
C ALA A 182 19.59 -15.08 8.07
N GLN A 183 18.41 -15.25 8.68
CA GLN A 183 18.07 -14.67 9.98
C GLN A 183 18.88 -15.24 11.14
N GLU A 184 19.29 -16.52 11.06
CA GLU A 184 20.22 -17.13 12.01
C GLU A 184 21.56 -16.38 12.05
N THR A 185 22.06 -15.95 10.88
CA THR A 185 23.29 -15.14 10.77
C THR A 185 23.15 -13.78 11.44
N LEU A 186 21.93 -13.21 11.45
CA LEU A 186 21.62 -11.94 12.10
C LEU A 186 21.23 -12.08 13.58
N ALA A 187 21.15 -13.31 14.11
CA ALA A 187 20.53 -13.61 15.41
C ALA A 187 19.11 -13.02 15.57
N CYS A 188 18.39 -12.85 14.46
CA CYS A 188 17.03 -12.36 14.45
C CYS A 188 16.07 -13.54 14.64
N THR A 189 15.18 -13.45 15.62
CA THR A 189 14.23 -14.53 15.95
C THR A 189 12.80 -14.24 15.50
N GLN A 190 12.51 -13.00 15.07
CA GLN A 190 11.18 -12.53 14.75
C GLN A 190 11.17 -11.83 13.38
N TRP A 191 10.40 -12.40 12.45
CA TRP A 191 10.15 -11.84 11.14
C TRP A 191 8.80 -12.34 10.62
N HIS A 192 8.26 -11.62 9.63
CA HIS A 192 6.89 -11.77 9.16
C HIS A 192 6.80 -11.89 7.64
N TYR A 193 5.75 -12.59 7.20
CA TYR A 193 5.36 -12.68 5.80
C TYR A 193 4.03 -12.02 5.54
N SER A 194 3.87 -11.43 4.37
CA SER A 194 2.56 -11.28 3.75
C SER A 194 2.51 -12.11 2.48
N LEU A 195 1.32 -12.59 2.15
CA LEU A 195 1.11 -13.44 0.97
C LEU A 195 0.19 -12.73 0.01
N ASP A 196 0.53 -12.71 -1.27
CA ASP A 196 -0.23 -12.02 -2.29
C ASP A 196 -0.43 -12.94 -3.49
N PHE A 197 -1.67 -13.37 -3.71
CA PHE A 197 -2.04 -14.27 -4.80
C PHE A 197 -2.42 -13.55 -6.09
N ASN A 198 -2.27 -12.22 -6.15
CA ASN A 198 -2.50 -11.44 -7.36
C ASN A 198 -3.93 -11.66 -7.94
N GLU A 199 -4.94 -11.81 -7.07
CA GLU A 199 -6.36 -12.01 -7.41
C GLU A 199 -6.69 -13.32 -8.15
N LYS A 200 -5.76 -14.26 -8.24
CA LYS A 200 -5.88 -15.44 -9.10
C LYS A 200 -6.55 -16.65 -8.46
N CYS A 201 -6.71 -16.68 -7.14
CA CYS A 201 -7.39 -17.80 -6.50
C CYS A 201 -8.81 -17.93 -7.06
N ALA A 202 -9.15 -19.15 -7.51
CA ALA A 202 -10.45 -19.42 -8.10
C ALA A 202 -11.60 -19.16 -7.12
N ASN A 203 -11.36 -19.39 -5.82
CA ASN A 203 -12.32 -19.13 -4.75
C ASN A 203 -11.66 -19.24 -3.36
N VAL A 204 -12.44 -19.02 -2.29
CA VAL A 204 -11.98 -19.15 -0.90
C VAL A 204 -11.49 -20.55 -0.53
N GLN A 205 -12.02 -21.62 -1.15
CA GLN A 205 -11.56 -22.99 -0.84
C GLN A 205 -10.10 -23.18 -1.21
N TYR A 206 -9.64 -22.58 -2.32
CA TYR A 206 -8.22 -22.58 -2.67
C TYR A 206 -7.35 -22.01 -1.55
N VAL A 207 -7.75 -20.87 -0.97
CA VAL A 207 -7.03 -20.21 0.13
C VAL A 207 -7.00 -21.10 1.38
N LEU A 208 -8.12 -21.76 1.69
CA LEU A 208 -8.19 -22.68 2.83
C LEU A 208 -7.31 -23.92 2.63
N ASP A 209 -7.34 -24.51 1.44
CA ASP A 209 -6.50 -25.66 1.09
C ASP A 209 -5.02 -25.27 1.13
N PHE A 210 -4.67 -24.08 0.64
CA PHE A 210 -3.32 -23.52 0.75
C PHE A 210 -2.87 -23.38 2.21
N LEU A 211 -3.69 -22.78 3.07
CA LEU A 211 -3.35 -22.59 4.47
C LEU A 211 -3.17 -23.92 5.20
N ALA A 212 -4.04 -24.89 4.95
CA ALA A 212 -3.93 -26.24 5.53
C ALA A 212 -2.65 -26.95 5.06
N LYS A 213 -2.33 -26.88 3.77
CA LYS A 213 -1.11 -27.50 3.21
C LYS A 213 0.16 -26.82 3.70
N LEU A 214 0.14 -25.49 3.86
CA LEU A 214 1.25 -24.76 4.44
C LEU A 214 1.45 -25.13 5.92
N GLU A 215 0.37 -25.30 6.69
CA GLU A 215 0.45 -25.79 8.08
C GLU A 215 1.08 -27.18 8.15
N GLU A 216 0.68 -28.10 7.26
CA GLU A 216 1.25 -29.46 7.19
C GLU A 216 2.74 -29.44 6.82
N GLY A 217 3.14 -28.61 5.84
CA GLY A 217 4.50 -28.58 5.31
C GLY A 217 5.48 -27.73 6.12
N SER A 218 5.04 -26.59 6.65
CA SER A 218 5.83 -25.70 7.49
C SER A 218 4.95 -24.87 8.44
N PRO A 219 4.66 -25.40 9.65
CA PRO A 219 3.95 -24.65 10.69
C PRO A 219 4.65 -23.33 11.04
N ALA A 220 5.98 -23.30 10.97
CA ALA A 220 6.78 -22.11 11.19
C ALA A 220 6.47 -21.02 10.16
N ALA A 221 6.44 -21.35 8.86
CA ALA A 221 6.10 -20.40 7.82
C ALA A 221 4.69 -19.85 8.00
N LEU A 222 3.69 -20.71 8.24
CA LEU A 222 2.31 -20.27 8.50
C LEU A 222 2.24 -19.35 9.73
N SER A 223 2.96 -19.66 10.81
CA SER A 223 2.95 -18.83 12.01
C SER A 223 3.43 -17.40 11.73
N ARG A 224 4.36 -17.23 10.80
CA ARG A 224 4.94 -15.94 10.40
C ARG A 224 4.09 -15.14 9.40
N VAL A 225 3.16 -15.80 8.70
CA VAL A 225 2.19 -15.09 7.85
C VAL A 225 1.38 -14.13 8.71
N GLN A 226 1.47 -12.84 8.41
CA GLN A 226 0.77 -11.76 9.10
C GLN A 226 -0.59 -11.49 8.44
N TYR A 227 -0.68 -11.55 7.12
CA TYR A 227 -1.93 -11.40 6.37
C TYR A 227 -1.84 -12.00 4.96
N ILE A 228 -3.00 -12.16 4.32
CA ILE A 228 -3.18 -12.56 2.92
C ILE A 228 -3.82 -11.40 2.16
N GLU A 229 -3.23 -11.00 1.05
CA GLU A 229 -3.64 -9.88 0.20
C GLU A 229 -4.52 -10.39 -0.95
N GLN A 230 -5.68 -9.76 -1.12
CA GLN A 230 -6.60 -9.87 -2.26
C GLN A 230 -6.50 -11.23 -3.01
N PRO A 231 -6.93 -12.35 -2.39
CA PRO A 231 -6.66 -13.65 -2.95
C PRO A 231 -7.43 -13.91 -4.25
N THR A 232 -8.66 -13.42 -4.32
CA THR A 232 -9.60 -13.64 -5.44
C THR A 232 -9.85 -12.35 -6.23
N HIS A 233 -10.50 -12.51 -7.38
CA HIS A 233 -10.84 -11.44 -8.33
C HIS A 233 -11.33 -10.13 -7.69
N ARG A 234 -10.82 -8.97 -8.15
CA ARG A 234 -11.18 -7.65 -7.60
C ARG A 234 -12.64 -7.24 -7.71
N ASP A 235 -13.39 -7.76 -8.69
CA ASP A 235 -14.82 -7.44 -8.80
C ASP A 235 -15.64 -8.24 -7.78
N LEU A 236 -15.74 -7.70 -6.57
CA LEU A 236 -16.46 -8.33 -5.47
C LEU A 236 -17.97 -8.48 -5.73
N ARG A 237 -18.57 -7.53 -6.47
CA ARG A 237 -20.00 -7.55 -6.78
C ARG A 237 -20.33 -8.65 -7.78
N ALA A 238 -19.45 -8.90 -8.73
CA ALA A 238 -19.60 -9.99 -9.70
C ALA A 238 -19.27 -11.38 -9.13
N ASN A 239 -18.58 -11.45 -7.98
CA ASN A 239 -18.14 -12.72 -7.36
C ASN A 239 -18.55 -12.81 -5.86
N PRO A 240 -19.84 -12.66 -5.51
CA PRO A 240 -20.29 -12.59 -4.12
C PRO A 240 -20.14 -13.92 -3.35
N GLU A 241 -19.89 -15.02 -4.04
CA GLU A 241 -19.60 -16.34 -3.47
C GLU A 241 -18.23 -16.42 -2.79
N ASN A 242 -17.30 -15.52 -3.14
CA ASN A 242 -15.97 -15.46 -2.55
C ASN A 242 -15.99 -14.81 -1.15
N ARG A 243 -16.54 -15.56 -0.20
CA ARG A 243 -16.68 -15.13 1.21
C ARG A 243 -15.44 -15.52 2.03
N MET A 244 -14.66 -14.54 2.45
CA MET A 244 -13.39 -14.68 3.16
C MET A 244 -13.50 -15.01 4.65
N HIS A 245 -14.71 -15.06 5.22
CA HIS A 245 -14.94 -15.26 6.67
C HIS A 245 -14.16 -16.42 7.28
N GLU A 246 -14.13 -17.59 6.63
CA GLU A 246 -13.42 -18.77 7.15
C GLU A 246 -11.90 -18.61 7.05
N ALA A 247 -11.39 -18.06 5.94
CA ALA A 247 -9.96 -17.77 5.80
C ALA A 247 -9.50 -16.71 6.83
N ALA A 248 -10.33 -15.68 7.04
CA ALA A 248 -10.11 -14.58 7.98
C ALA A 248 -10.04 -15.03 9.45
N ARG A 249 -10.59 -16.20 9.79
CA ARG A 249 -10.43 -16.81 11.13
C ARG A 249 -9.04 -17.38 11.37
N ILE A 250 -8.32 -17.72 10.30
CA ILE A 250 -6.98 -18.30 10.37
C ILE A 250 -5.93 -17.18 10.29
N LYS A 251 -6.04 -16.33 9.27
CA LYS A 251 -5.16 -15.17 9.04
C LYS A 251 -5.96 -13.99 8.52
N PRO A 252 -5.61 -12.73 8.86
CA PRO A 252 -6.23 -11.56 8.26
C PRO A 252 -6.23 -11.63 6.73
N VAL A 253 -7.37 -11.31 6.11
CA VAL A 253 -7.51 -11.21 4.66
C VAL A 253 -7.75 -9.76 4.31
N VAL A 254 -6.81 -9.19 3.56
CA VAL A 254 -6.72 -7.78 3.25
C VAL A 254 -7.28 -7.51 1.86
N ILE A 255 -8.18 -6.53 1.77
CA ILE A 255 -8.64 -6.00 0.48
C ILE A 255 -7.62 -5.01 -0.08
N ASP A 256 -7.31 -5.11 -1.37
CA ASP A 256 -6.40 -4.19 -2.06
C ASP A 256 -7.00 -3.62 -3.36
N GLU A 257 -6.93 -4.35 -4.48
CA GLU A 257 -7.33 -3.84 -5.80
C GLU A 257 -8.82 -3.50 -5.85
N SER A 258 -9.63 -4.19 -5.05
CA SER A 258 -11.06 -3.90 -4.88
C SER A 258 -11.33 -2.65 -4.04
N LEU A 259 -10.36 -2.15 -3.25
CA LEU A 259 -10.54 -0.98 -2.40
C LEU A 259 -10.35 0.30 -3.22
N VAL A 260 -11.47 0.86 -3.68
CA VAL A 260 -11.51 2.04 -4.56
C VAL A 260 -12.39 3.16 -4.00
N ASP A 261 -13.26 2.85 -3.05
CA ASP A 261 -14.13 3.79 -2.34
C ASP A 261 -14.67 3.16 -1.03
N PHE A 262 -15.45 3.94 -0.27
CA PHE A 262 -16.08 3.46 0.97
C PHE A 262 -17.11 2.35 0.75
N GLU A 263 -17.84 2.35 -0.36
CA GLU A 263 -18.82 1.29 -0.65
C GLU A 263 -18.12 -0.06 -0.85
N SER A 264 -16.97 -0.05 -1.52
CA SER A 264 -16.19 -1.25 -1.74
C SER A 264 -15.58 -1.77 -0.44
N LEU A 265 -15.21 -0.89 0.51
CA LEU A 265 -14.85 -1.28 1.88
C LEU A 265 -16.01 -1.96 2.61
N LEU A 266 -17.22 -1.39 2.56
CA LEU A 266 -18.39 -1.98 3.23
C LEU A 266 -18.72 -3.35 2.66
N LEU A 267 -18.67 -3.50 1.33
CA LEU A 267 -18.86 -4.79 0.67
C LEU A 267 -17.77 -5.80 1.03
N ALA A 268 -16.51 -5.38 1.09
CA ALA A 268 -15.40 -6.24 1.52
C ALA A 268 -15.63 -6.83 2.91
N ARG A 269 -16.06 -5.97 3.85
CA ARG A 269 -16.37 -6.36 5.22
C ARG A 269 -17.55 -7.34 5.25
N GLU A 270 -18.59 -7.12 4.45
CA GLU A 270 -19.70 -8.06 4.32
C GLU A 270 -19.24 -9.44 3.81
N LEU A 271 -18.31 -9.45 2.85
CA LEU A 271 -17.71 -10.66 2.31
C LEU A 271 -16.66 -11.29 3.24
N GLY A 272 -16.31 -10.64 4.35
CA GLY A 272 -15.44 -11.20 5.39
C GLY A 272 -13.97 -10.86 5.26
N TYR A 273 -13.62 -9.88 4.42
CA TYR A 273 -12.30 -9.27 4.47
C TYR A 273 -12.12 -8.58 5.83
N SER A 274 -10.98 -8.84 6.47
CA SER A 274 -10.67 -8.43 7.84
C SER A 274 -9.53 -7.40 7.91
N GLY A 275 -9.05 -6.90 6.78
CA GLY A 275 -8.06 -5.85 6.70
C GLY A 275 -8.13 -5.05 5.40
N VAL A 276 -7.39 -3.94 5.34
CA VAL A 276 -7.32 -3.04 4.19
C VAL A 276 -5.87 -2.68 3.83
N ALA A 277 -5.59 -2.62 2.53
CA ALA A 277 -4.35 -2.11 1.97
C ALA A 277 -4.57 -0.65 1.53
N LEU A 278 -4.00 0.28 2.29
CA LEU A 278 -4.03 1.70 1.94
C LEU A 278 -2.91 2.01 0.93
N LYS A 279 -3.18 2.90 -0.02
CA LYS A 279 -2.20 3.33 -1.03
C LYS A 279 -2.30 4.83 -1.26
N ALA A 280 -1.24 5.57 -0.95
CA ALA A 280 -1.18 7.00 -1.25
C ALA A 280 -1.28 7.26 -2.77
N CYS A 281 -0.74 6.34 -3.59
CA CYS A 281 -0.80 6.38 -5.05
C CYS A 281 -2.17 6.01 -5.65
N LYS A 282 -3.20 5.73 -4.83
CA LYS A 282 -4.63 5.68 -5.26
C LYS A 282 -5.38 6.97 -4.92
N GLY A 283 -4.79 7.87 -4.14
CA GLY A 283 -5.42 9.06 -3.57
C GLY A 283 -5.05 9.21 -2.10
N HIS A 284 -4.54 10.38 -1.73
CA HIS A 284 -4.13 10.69 -0.36
C HIS A 284 -5.34 10.87 0.55
N GLY A 285 -6.32 11.68 0.12
CA GLY A 285 -7.55 11.91 0.89
C GLY A 285 -8.33 10.61 1.09
N GLU A 286 -8.50 9.83 0.03
CA GLU A 286 -9.19 8.54 0.09
C GLU A 286 -8.48 7.55 1.01
N ALA A 287 -7.15 7.48 0.98
CA ALA A 287 -6.40 6.60 1.87
C ALA A 287 -6.54 7.01 3.35
N LEU A 288 -6.65 8.31 3.66
CA LEU A 288 -6.94 8.80 5.01
C LEU A 288 -8.35 8.41 5.46
N LEU A 289 -9.36 8.61 4.60
CA LEU A 289 -10.75 8.26 4.86
C LEU A 289 -10.91 6.75 5.10
N MET A 290 -10.31 5.92 4.24
CA MET A 290 -10.33 4.46 4.41
C MET A 290 -9.55 4.01 5.65
N GLY A 291 -8.46 4.70 6.00
CA GLY A 291 -7.73 4.46 7.23
C GLY A 291 -8.54 4.76 8.49
N ALA A 292 -9.34 5.83 8.50
CA ALA A 292 -10.26 6.13 9.60
C ALA A 292 -11.38 5.08 9.70
N ALA A 293 -12.00 4.72 8.58
CA ALA A 293 -13.03 3.71 8.55
C ALA A 293 -12.55 2.33 9.02
N ALA A 294 -11.36 1.93 8.57
CA ALA A 294 -10.73 0.68 8.98
C ALA A 294 -10.39 0.65 10.47
N GLN A 295 -9.85 1.74 11.03
CA GLN A 295 -9.62 1.85 12.48
C GLN A 295 -10.92 1.72 13.27
N LYS A 296 -11.98 2.46 12.88
CA LYS A 296 -13.28 2.40 13.55
C LYS A 296 -13.91 1.00 13.51
N HIS A 297 -13.69 0.28 12.42
CA HIS A 297 -14.16 -1.09 12.25
C HIS A 297 -13.18 -2.16 12.77
N ASN A 298 -12.08 -1.77 13.42
CA ASN A 298 -11.06 -2.66 13.97
C ASN A 298 -10.46 -3.62 12.92
N LEU A 299 -10.23 -3.13 11.71
CA LEU A 299 -9.64 -3.91 10.62
C LEU A 299 -8.11 -3.89 10.71
N PHE A 300 -7.48 -4.95 10.19
CA PHE A 300 -6.04 -4.98 9.97
C PHE A 300 -5.63 -3.91 8.94
N LEU A 301 -4.48 -3.28 9.15
CA LEU A 301 -4.03 -2.12 8.39
C LEU A 301 -2.61 -2.32 7.89
N CYS A 302 -2.42 -2.18 6.58
CA CYS A 302 -1.11 -2.08 5.95
C CYS A 302 -1.09 -0.96 4.90
N VAL A 303 0.11 -0.50 4.56
CA VAL A 303 0.31 0.39 3.41
C VAL A 303 1.03 -0.40 2.33
N GLN A 304 0.43 -0.45 1.16
CA GLN A 304 1.04 -0.99 -0.05
C GLN A 304 1.47 0.16 -0.96
N ASP A 305 2.34 -0.14 -1.91
CA ASP A 305 2.71 0.81 -2.95
C ASP A 305 2.52 0.19 -4.34
N LEU A 306 2.99 0.87 -5.39
CA LEU A 306 2.99 0.35 -6.76
C LEU A 306 4.38 0.52 -7.36
N THR A 307 5.42 0.04 -6.65
CA THR A 307 6.83 0.30 -7.02
C THR A 307 7.14 1.79 -7.01
N CYS A 308 6.76 2.45 -5.92
CA CYS A 308 6.99 3.88 -5.76
C CYS A 308 8.47 4.17 -5.51
N ILE A 309 8.97 5.27 -6.08
CA ILE A 309 10.35 5.75 -5.94
C ILE A 309 10.36 7.20 -5.46
N GLY A 310 11.47 7.63 -4.86
CA GLY A 310 11.71 9.01 -4.46
C GLY A 310 10.53 9.63 -3.68
N ALA A 311 10.02 10.77 -4.14
CA ALA A 311 8.87 11.47 -3.55
C ALA A 311 7.64 10.57 -3.34
N SER A 312 7.32 9.70 -4.30
CA SER A 312 6.14 8.83 -4.20
C SER A 312 6.29 7.82 -3.06
N PHE A 313 7.50 7.30 -2.84
CA PHE A 313 7.77 6.41 -1.72
C PHE A 313 7.73 7.17 -0.39
N LEU A 314 8.33 8.37 -0.32
CA LEU A 314 8.25 9.22 0.88
C LEU A 314 6.80 9.60 1.21
N HIS A 315 5.95 9.83 0.22
CA HIS A 315 4.53 10.09 0.41
C HIS A 315 3.80 8.90 1.02
N SER A 316 3.99 7.69 0.47
CA SER A 316 3.46 6.45 1.04
C SER A 316 3.93 6.23 2.49
N ALA A 317 5.22 6.45 2.75
CA ALA A 317 5.78 6.29 4.09
C ALA A 317 5.29 7.35 5.09
N SER A 318 5.14 8.59 4.64
CA SER A 318 4.56 9.67 5.44
C SER A 318 3.12 9.35 5.83
N LEU A 319 2.32 8.81 4.91
CA LEU A 319 0.95 8.35 5.19
C LEU A 319 0.95 7.22 6.22
N ALA A 320 1.75 6.19 5.99
CA ALA A 320 1.84 5.03 6.87
C ALA A 320 2.23 5.41 8.31
N ALA A 321 3.21 6.30 8.46
CA ALA A 321 3.72 6.73 9.77
C ALA A 321 2.72 7.56 10.57
N ARG A 322 1.65 8.04 9.92
CA ARG A 322 0.63 8.89 10.51
C ARG A 322 -0.64 8.14 10.88
N ILE A 323 -0.83 6.92 10.38
CA ILE A 323 -2.02 6.11 10.66
C ILE A 323 -1.68 5.09 11.76
N PRO A 324 -2.32 5.18 12.95
CA PRO A 324 -2.18 4.17 13.98
C PRO A 324 -2.59 2.77 13.47
N GLY A 325 -1.91 1.73 13.97
CA GLY A 325 -2.23 0.35 13.62
C GLY A 325 -1.64 -0.17 12.30
N ILE A 326 -1.02 0.66 11.44
CA ILE A 326 -0.31 0.17 10.26
C ILE A 326 0.84 -0.77 10.67
N ALA A 327 0.84 -1.98 10.10
CA ALA A 327 1.81 -3.03 10.37
C ALA A 327 3.19 -2.74 9.76
N ALA A 328 3.23 -2.44 8.46
CA ALA A 328 4.44 -2.14 7.70
C ALA A 328 4.10 -1.42 6.39
N ILE A 329 5.13 -0.99 5.67
CA ILE A 329 5.07 -0.25 4.41
C ILE A 329 5.67 -1.12 3.30
N GLU A 330 4.98 -1.32 2.18
CA GLU A 330 5.63 -1.87 0.97
C GLU A 330 6.60 -0.85 0.35
N GLY A 331 7.79 -1.31 -0.01
CA GLY A 331 8.81 -0.46 -0.62
C GLY A 331 9.75 -1.25 -1.50
N ASN A 332 9.23 -1.70 -2.64
CA ASN A 332 9.96 -2.51 -3.62
C ASN A 332 10.64 -1.67 -4.72
N GLY A 333 10.39 -0.36 -4.78
CA GLY A 333 11.08 0.56 -5.70
C GLY A 333 12.61 0.54 -5.53
N ARG A 334 13.11 0.30 -4.30
CA ARG A 334 14.54 0.13 -4.04
C ARG A 334 15.14 -1.14 -4.68
N GLN A 335 14.32 -2.16 -4.96
CA GLN A 335 14.76 -3.42 -5.58
C GLN A 335 14.76 -3.30 -7.10
N TYR A 336 13.64 -2.86 -7.66
CA TYR A 336 13.41 -2.95 -9.11
C TYR A 336 13.68 -1.65 -9.85
N CYS A 337 13.74 -0.51 -9.15
CA CYS A 337 13.98 0.81 -9.73
C CYS A 337 14.94 1.66 -8.88
N PRO A 338 16.10 1.12 -8.42
CA PRO A 338 16.97 1.80 -7.45
C PRO A 338 17.46 3.18 -7.93
N ALA A 339 17.76 3.32 -9.23
CA ALA A 339 18.19 4.59 -9.84
C ALA A 339 17.18 5.73 -9.65
N GLY A 340 15.88 5.42 -9.52
CA GLY A 340 14.84 6.40 -9.26
C GLY A 340 14.86 7.03 -7.87
N ASN A 341 15.67 6.48 -6.95
CA ASN A 341 15.80 6.97 -5.58
C ASN A 341 17.06 7.82 -5.34
N ALA A 342 17.99 7.86 -6.30
CA ALA A 342 19.34 8.41 -6.09
C ALA A 342 19.35 9.85 -5.54
N ASP A 343 18.51 10.73 -6.09
CA ASP A 343 18.43 12.14 -5.66
C ASP A 343 17.87 12.30 -4.23
N TRP A 344 17.27 11.24 -3.68
CA TRP A 344 16.58 11.25 -2.38
C TRP A 344 17.40 10.58 -1.27
N GLU A 345 18.41 9.78 -1.60
CA GLU A 345 19.24 9.07 -0.62
C GLU A 345 20.03 10.02 0.28
N THR A 346 20.54 11.13 -0.25
CA THR A 346 21.29 12.11 0.54
C THR A 346 20.41 12.93 1.49
N PRO A 347 19.26 13.50 1.06
CA PRO A 347 18.40 14.24 1.97
C PRO A 347 17.64 13.34 2.96
N TYR A 348 17.33 12.09 2.60
CA TYR A 348 16.57 11.16 3.45
C TYR A 348 17.24 9.78 3.55
N PRO A 349 18.48 9.68 4.09
CA PRO A 349 19.26 8.43 4.05
C PRO A 349 18.56 7.28 4.74
N GLY A 350 17.94 7.51 5.90
CA GLY A 350 17.21 6.46 6.63
C GLY A 350 15.93 5.97 5.94
N MET A 351 15.49 6.60 4.84
CA MET A 351 14.36 6.12 4.04
C MET A 351 14.80 5.16 2.93
N PHE A 352 16.06 5.22 2.48
CA PHE A 352 16.55 4.46 1.33
C PHE A 352 17.69 3.50 1.68
N GLN A 353 18.34 3.71 2.82
CA GLN A 353 19.36 2.82 3.39
C GLN A 353 18.77 2.16 4.63
N LEU A 354 18.21 0.96 4.44
CA LEU A 354 17.52 0.27 5.52
C LEU A 354 18.48 -0.14 6.62
N GLN A 355 17.98 -0.03 7.85
CA GLN A 355 18.62 -0.63 9.03
C GLN A 355 17.55 -1.36 9.83
N ASN A 356 17.88 -2.57 10.27
CA ASN A 356 16.96 -3.45 11.00
C ASN A 356 15.63 -3.71 10.25
N GLY A 357 15.65 -3.69 8.92
CA GLY A 357 14.45 -3.87 8.10
C GLY A 357 13.43 -2.73 8.24
N THR A 358 13.86 -1.56 8.68
CA THR A 358 13.00 -0.38 8.90
C THR A 358 13.45 0.83 8.10
N VAL A 359 12.50 1.74 7.86
CA VAL A 359 12.73 3.08 7.32
C VAL A 359 12.49 4.14 8.40
N ALA A 360 13.29 5.20 8.38
CA ALA A 360 13.31 6.27 9.39
C ALA A 360 12.25 7.35 9.12
N THR A 361 10.98 6.98 9.24
CA THR A 361 9.82 7.86 8.98
C THR A 361 9.74 9.08 9.89
N GLY A 362 10.47 9.11 11.01
CA GLY A 362 10.61 10.26 11.90
C GLY A 362 11.19 11.51 11.21
N ALA A 363 11.88 11.35 10.08
CA ALA A 363 12.38 12.48 9.29
C ALA A 363 11.28 13.22 8.51
N LEU A 364 10.10 12.63 8.35
CA LEU A 364 9.03 13.13 7.48
C LEU A 364 8.12 14.15 8.20
N ILE A 365 8.72 15.26 8.63
CA ILE A 365 8.09 16.27 9.51
C ILE A 365 7.95 17.66 8.87
N GLU A 366 8.46 17.86 7.66
CA GLU A 366 8.45 19.16 6.99
C GLU A 366 7.01 19.63 6.67
N PRO A 367 6.81 20.95 6.39
CA PRO A 367 5.54 21.46 5.88
C PRO A 367 5.09 20.75 4.61
N GLY A 368 3.77 20.68 4.40
CA GLY A 368 3.19 19.86 3.33
C GLY A 368 3.18 18.38 3.72
N LEU A 369 3.51 17.49 2.78
CA LEU A 369 3.44 16.04 3.00
C LEU A 369 4.59 15.46 3.85
N GLY A 370 5.45 16.29 4.44
CA GLY A 370 6.51 15.86 5.35
C GLY A 370 7.91 15.85 4.74
N PHE A 371 8.06 16.18 3.47
CA PHE A 371 9.35 16.21 2.77
C PHE A 371 9.39 17.31 1.71
N SER A 372 10.59 17.67 1.28
CA SER A 372 10.84 18.62 0.19
C SER A 372 11.58 17.94 -0.95
N ASN A 373 11.30 18.38 -2.17
CA ASN A 373 12.04 17.90 -3.34
C ASN A 373 13.54 18.25 -3.17
N PRO A 374 14.45 17.31 -3.50
CA PRO A 374 15.86 17.62 -3.59
C PRO A 374 16.09 18.77 -4.58
N ARG A 375 17.06 19.63 -4.26
CA ARG A 375 17.39 20.83 -5.05
C ARG A 375 18.40 20.55 -6.13
#